data_AF-A0A5C2RMH8-F1
#
_entry.id   AF-A0A5C2RMH8-F1
#
_cell.length_a   1.000
_cell.length_b   1.000
_cell.length_c   1.000
_cell.angle_alpha   90.00
_cell.angle_beta   90.00
_cell.angle_gamma   90.00
#
_symmetry.space_group_name_H-M   'P 1'
#
loop_
_entity.id
_entity.type
_entity.pdbx_description
1 polymer ?
#
loop_
_entity_poly.entity_id
_entity_poly.type
_entity_poly.pdbx_seq_one_letter_code
_entity_poly.pdbx_strand_id
1 'polypeptide(L)' 'DPPPPKFMVFFDNKKEAEAASRFLASRVPLALRRKIPWFHAGMSKFFRVEEVDRFAKGETWGLAATDSGGM' A
#
# COMPACT_ATOMS: atom_id res chain seq x y z
N ASP A 1 -13.57 16.12 5.31
CA ASP A 1 -12.91 16.07 3.99
C ASP A 1 -13.12 14.71 3.34
N PRO A 2 -13.29 14.67 2.00
CA PRO A 2 -13.39 13.41 1.27
C PRO A 2 -12.05 12.65 1.34
N PRO A 3 -12.06 11.31 1.21
CA PRO A 3 -10.84 10.53 1.12
C PRO A 3 -9.99 10.97 -0.08
N PRO A 4 -8.65 10.90 0.00
CA PRO A 4 -7.80 11.21 -1.14
C PRO A 4 -8.03 10.22 -2.30
N PRO A 5 -7.74 10.62 -3.55
CA PRO A 5 -7.75 9.71 -4.68
C PRO A 5 -6.86 8.49 -4.45
N LYS A 6 -7.31 7.32 -4.93
CA LYS A 6 -6.52 6.09 -4.85
C LYS A 6 -5.24 6.21 -5.67
N PHE A 7 -4.13 5.69 -5.16
CA PHE A 7 -2.85 5.68 -5.87
C PHE A 7 -2.08 4.37 -5.72
N MET A 8 -1.15 4.11 -6.64
CA MET A 8 -0.19 3.02 -6.54
C MET A 8 1.15 3.51 -7.09
N VAL A 9 2.23 3.28 -6.35
CA VAL A 9 3.59 3.67 -6.74
C VAL A 9 4.46 2.42 -6.77
N PHE A 10 5.16 2.22 -7.87
CA PHE A 10 6.05 1.08 -8.07
C PHE A 10 7.49 1.44 -7.71
N PHE A 11 8.17 0.50 -7.06
CA PHE A 11 9.55 0.58 -6.61
C PHE A 11 10.33 -0.65 -7.06
N ASP A 12 11.63 -0.46 -7.32
CA ASP A 12 12.51 -1.52 -7.82
C ASP A 12 12.74 -2.62 -6.77
N ASN A 13 12.63 -2.29 -5.48
CA ASN A 13 12.90 -3.24 -4.41
C ASN A 13 11.98 -3.09 -3.19
N LYS A 14 11.91 -4.17 -2.41
CA LYS A 14 11.05 -4.27 -1.22
C LYS A 14 11.37 -3.21 -0.17
N LYS A 15 12.66 -2.91 0.04
CA LYS A 15 13.10 -1.96 1.07
C LYS A 15 12.61 -0.55 0.76
N GLU A 16 12.68 -0.14 -0.50
CA GLU A 16 12.16 1.15 -0.95
C GLU A 16 10.64 1.24 -0.82
N ALA A 17 9.91 0.20 -1.25
CA ALA A 17 8.45 0.15 -1.09
C ALA A 17 8.03 0.26 0.39
N GLU A 18 8.70 -0.49 1.28
CA GLU A 18 8.45 -0.41 2.72
C GLU A 18 8.77 0.98 3.29
N ALA A 19 9.92 1.55 2.93
CA ALA A 19 10.34 2.88 3.39
C ALA A 19 9.39 3.98 2.91
N ALA A 20 8.97 3.94 1.65
CA ALA A 20 8.02 4.88 1.08
C ALA A 20 6.65 4.79 1.75
N SER A 21 6.12 3.58 1.99
CA SER A 21 4.87 3.39 2.74
C SER A 21 4.98 3.96 4.15
N ARG A 22 6.07 3.71 4.89
CA ARG A 22 6.30 4.31 6.23
C ARG A 22 6.36 5.84 6.17
N PHE A 23 7.06 6.39 5.19
CA PHE A 23 7.15 7.83 4.99
C PHE A 23 5.77 8.44 4.72
N LEU A 24 5.01 7.91 3.76
CA LEU A 24 3.66 8.38 3.44
C LEU A 24 2.71 8.25 4.63
N ALA A 25 2.75 7.12 5.34
CA ALA A 25 1.97 6.92 6.55
C ALA A 25 2.33 7.92 7.67
N SER A 26 3.59 8.38 7.76
CA SER A 26 3.98 9.41 8.73
C SER A 26 3.33 10.77 8.47
N ARG A 27 2.87 11.03 7.24
CA ARG A 27 2.22 12.28 6.82
C ARG A 27 0.72 12.32 7.13
N VAL A 28 0.16 11.25 7.68
CA VAL A 28 -1.26 11.16 8.06
C VAL A 28 -1.42 10.84 9.55
N PRO A 29 -2.58 11.18 10.14
CA PRO A 29 -2.92 10.79 11.51
C PRO A 29 -2.75 9.29 11.77
N LEU A 30 -2.43 8.93 13.02
CA LEU A 30 -2.16 7.55 13.42
C LEU A 30 -3.27 6.57 13.00
N ALA A 31 -4.53 6.98 13.12
CA ALA A 31 -5.70 6.18 12.75
C ALA A 31 -5.77 5.85 11.25
N LEU A 32 -5.08 6.61 10.40
CA LEU A 32 -5.11 6.48 8.94
C LEU A 32 -3.87 5.81 8.36
N ARG A 33 -2.84 5.53 9.16
CA ARG A 33 -1.56 4.97 8.67
C ARG A 33 -1.70 3.63 7.96
N ARG A 34 -2.69 2.83 8.35
CA ARG A 34 -2.98 1.53 7.71
C ARG A 34 -3.60 1.66 6.31
N LYS A 35 -3.99 2.87 5.89
CA LYS A 35 -4.55 3.13 4.55
C LYS A 35 -3.50 3.17 3.44
N ILE A 36 -2.20 3.08 3.77
CA ILE A 36 -1.10 3.16 2.80
C ILE A 36 -0.07 2.03 3.03
N PRO A 37 -0.44 0.74 2.87
CA PRO A 37 0.49 -0.36 3.08
C PRO A 37 1.48 -0.53 1.91
N TRP A 38 2.50 -1.36 2.13
CA TRP A 38 3.39 -1.86 1.08
C TRP A 38 2.86 -3.18 0.50
N PHE A 39 3.18 -3.45 -0.77
CA PHE A 39 2.67 -4.60 -1.52
C PHE A 39 3.75 -5.24 -2.40
N HIS A 40 4.28 -6.39 -2.00
CA HIS A 40 5.34 -7.07 -2.75
C HIS A 40 5.36 -8.59 -2.50
N ALA A 41 6.13 -9.33 -3.29
CA ALA A 41 6.20 -10.81 -3.24
C ALA A 41 6.52 -11.42 -1.86
N GLY A 42 7.20 -10.66 -0.98
CA GLY A 42 7.49 -11.10 0.39
C GLY A 42 6.28 -11.12 1.34
N MET A 43 5.12 -10.59 0.93
CA MET A 43 3.90 -10.61 1.74
C MET A 43 3.18 -11.96 1.61
N SER A 44 2.42 -12.33 2.64
CA SER A 44 1.63 -13.58 2.61
C SER A 44 0.61 -13.56 1.47
N LYS A 45 0.24 -14.74 0.96
CA LYS A 45 -0.80 -14.86 -0.07
C LYS A 45 -2.12 -14.27 0.40
N PHE A 46 -2.51 -14.55 1.65
CA PHE A 46 -3.73 -14.02 2.26
C PHE A 46 -3.73 -12.50 2.31
N PHE A 47 -2.63 -11.89 2.75
CA PHE A 47 -2.49 -10.43 2.77
C PHE A 47 -2.68 -9.85 1.36
N ARG A 48 -2.01 -10.40 0.35
CA ARG A 48 -2.11 -9.89 -1.02
C ARG A 48 -3.54 -9.95 -1.57
N VAL A 49 -4.25 -11.05 -1.33
CA VAL A 49 -5.65 -11.21 -1.78
C VAL A 49 -6.58 -10.24 -1.06
N GLU A 50 -6.46 -10.12 0.26
CA GLU A 50 -7.27 -9.18 1.04
C GLU A 50 -6.99 -7.72 0.67
N GLU A 51 -5.73 -7.37 0.45
CA GLU A 51 -5.33 -6.00 0.17
C GLU A 51 -5.82 -5.53 -1.22
N VAL A 52 -5.86 -6.44 -2.21
CA VAL A 52 -6.47 -6.16 -3.52
C VAL A 52 -7.97 -5.84 -3.36
N ASP A 53 -8.69 -6.62 -2.55
CA ASP A 53 -10.12 -6.38 -2.29
C ASP A 53 -10.35 -5.04 -1.55
N ARG A 54 -9.54 -4.74 -0.53
CA ARG A 54 -9.58 -3.44 0.19
C ARG A 54 -9.28 -2.26 -0.73
N PHE A 55 -8.29 -2.40 -1.62
CA PHE A 55 -7.96 -1.36 -2.59
C PHE A 55 -9.08 -1.16 -3.63
N ALA A 56 -9.73 -2.24 -4.07
CA ALA A 56 -10.90 -2.16 -4.95
C ALA A 56 -12.05 -1.39 -4.27
N LYS A 57 -12.35 -1.70 -3.01
CA LYS A 57 -13.39 -1.07 -2.19
C LYS A 57 -13.09 0.35 -1.70
N GLY A 58 -11.85 0.83 -1.87
CA GLY A 58 -11.43 2.14 -1.37
C GLY A 58 -11.18 2.18 0.14
N GLU A 59 -11.11 1.00 0.78
CA GLU A 59 -10.70 0.86 2.16
C GLU A 59 -9.20 1.14 2.31
N THR A 60 -8.42 0.94 1.25
CA THR A 60 -7.01 1.34 1.15
C THR A 60 -6.89 2.50 0.18
N TRP A 61 -6.12 3.52 0.57
CA TRP A 61 -5.95 4.75 -0.21
C TRP A 61 -4.75 4.66 -1.15
N GLY A 62 -3.68 3.97 -0.76
CA GLY A 62 -2.54 3.83 -1.65
C GLY A 62 -1.69 2.60 -1.39
N LEU A 63 -0.95 2.18 -2.41
CA LEU A 63 -0.05 1.03 -2.33
C LEU A 63 1.36 1.42 -2.77
N ALA A 64 2.34 1.15 -1.91
CA ALA A 64 3.75 1.16 -2.30
C ALA A 64 4.14 -0.25 -2.75
N ALA A 65 4.21 -0.47 -4.05
CA ALA A 65 4.32 -1.79 -4.64
C ALA A 65 5.69 -2.06 -5.27
N THR A 66 6.04 -3.32 -5.47
CA THR A 66 7.10 -3.72 -6.42
C THR A 66 6.45 -4.48 -7.58
N ASP A 67 7.06 -4.46 -8.76
CA ASP A 67 6.56 -5.20 -9.95
C ASP A 67 6.44 -6.71 -9.68
N SER A 68 7.35 -7.26 -8.86
CA SER A 68 7.28 -8.66 -8.41
C SER A 68 6.05 -9.01 -7.56
N GLY A 69 5.25 -8.02 -7.15
CA GLY A 69 3.97 -8.18 -6.46
C GLY A 69 2.89 -8.86 -7.30
N GLY A 70 3.12 -8.99 -8.61
CA GLY A 70 2.25 -9.70 -9.55
C GLY A 70 1.06 -8.86 -9.96
N MET A 71 1.30 -7.93 -10.89
CA MET A 71 0.39 -7.83 -12.04
C MET A 71 0.97 -8.69 -13.16
#